data_AF-A0A0F9T9H2-F1
#
_entry.id   AF-A0A0F9T9H2-F1
#
_cell.length_a   1.000
_cell.length_b   1.000
_cell.length_c   1.000
_cell.angle_alpha   90.00
_cell.angle_beta   90.00
_cell.angle_gamma   90.00
#
_symmetry.space_group_name_H-M   'P 1'
#
loop_
_entity.id
_entity.type
_entity.pdbx_description
1 polymer ?
#
loop_
_entity_poly.entity_id
_entity_poly.type
_entity_poly.pdbx_seq_one_letter_code
_entity_poly.pdbx_strand_id
1 'polypeptide(L)'
;MDKNWSAQNTKGILASVKRVLASGDCTKLTKDAYIHITLHMGFIAHYSRAGFCDVYKDTEKLRHRLLTSEMSDSPMTNDYDADRYMRNPWFQREYGTEYCQSVVDCNQGIVQLARN
;
A
#
# COMPACT_ATOMS: atom_id res chain seq x y z
N MET A 1 17.33 7.00 20.83
CA MET A 1 15.88 6.74 20.95
C MET A 1 15.55 5.75 19.86
N ASP A 2 15.37 4.48 20.23
CA ASP A 2 14.90 3.48 19.28
C ASP A 2 13.43 3.82 18.97
N LYS A 3 13.17 4.32 17.76
CA LYS A 3 11.80 4.50 17.29
C LYS A 3 11.27 3.11 16.94
N ASN A 4 10.67 2.42 17.88
CA ASN A 4 9.96 1.19 17.59
C ASN A 4 8.59 1.54 17.02
N TRP A 5 8.51 1.62 15.69
CA TRP A 5 7.22 1.77 15.02
C TRP A 5 6.41 0.49 15.26
N SER A 6 5.11 0.64 15.57
CA SER A 6 4.22 -0.49 15.74
C SER A 6 3.89 -1.12 14.39
N ALA A 7 3.86 -2.45 14.31
CA ALA A 7 3.37 -3.16 13.13
C ALA A 7 2.00 -2.62 12.65
N GLN A 8 1.82 -2.57 11.34
CA GLN A 8 0.58 -2.08 10.74
C GLN A 8 -0.56 -3.08 10.94
N ASN A 9 -1.80 -2.59 10.92
CA ASN A 9 -3.00 -3.44 10.92
C ASN A 9 -3.22 -4.06 9.53
N THR A 10 -2.34 -4.99 9.15
CA THR A 10 -2.34 -5.65 7.82
C THR A 10 -3.71 -6.21 7.47
N LYS A 11 -4.37 -6.90 8.40
CA LYS A 11 -5.70 -7.48 8.19
C LYS A 11 -6.75 -6.40 7.86
N GLY A 12 -6.75 -5.28 8.59
CA GLY A 12 -7.67 -4.17 8.36
C GLY A 12 -7.43 -3.47 7.02
N ILE A 13 -6.16 -3.26 6.67
CA ILE A 13 -5.74 -2.66 5.40
C ILE A 13 -6.22 -3.53 4.22
N LEU A 14 -5.86 -4.82 4.23
CA LEU A 14 -6.24 -5.77 3.17
C LEU A 14 -7.76 -5.91 3.03
N ALA A 15 -8.50 -5.96 4.15
CA ALA A 15 -9.96 -6.03 4.13
C ALA A 15 -10.59 -4.77 3.52
N SER A 16 -10.01 -3.60 3.75
CA SER A 16 -10.46 -2.34 3.15
C SER A 16 -10.23 -2.34 1.64
N VAL A 17 -9.02 -2.67 1.19
CA VAL A 17 -8.70 -2.72 -0.25
C VAL A 17 -9.56 -3.74 -0.98
N LYS A 18 -9.72 -4.95 -0.42
CA LYS A 18 -10.61 -5.98 -0.97
C LYS A 18 -12.03 -5.46 -1.16
N ARG A 19 -12.56 -4.68 -0.21
CA ARG A 19 -13.91 -4.10 -0.30
C ARG A 19 -14.05 -3.08 -1.41
N VAL A 20 -13.03 -2.24 -1.63
CA VAL A 20 -12.99 -1.30 -2.74
C VAL A 20 -13.02 -2.05 -4.06
N LEU A 21 -12.10 -3.00 -4.27
CA LEU A 21 -11.99 -3.77 -5.51
C LEU A 21 -13.26 -4.58 -5.80
N ALA A 22 -13.86 -5.20 -4.79
CA ALA A 22 -15.08 -5.99 -4.95
C ALA A 22 -16.33 -5.16 -5.26
N SER A 23 -16.37 -3.89 -4.85
CA SER A 23 -17.57 -3.06 -5.01
C SER A 23 -17.45 -1.94 -6.02
N GLY A 24 -16.26 -1.74 -6.61
CA GLY A 24 -16.02 -0.63 -7.54
C GLY A 24 -16.09 0.75 -6.89
N ASP A 25 -16.00 0.83 -5.56
CA ASP A 25 -16.22 2.07 -4.80
C ASP A 25 -15.01 2.43 -3.95
N CYS A 26 -14.21 3.38 -4.44
CA CYS A 26 -13.00 3.86 -3.76
C CYS A 26 -13.30 4.55 -2.42
N THR A 27 -14.52 5.08 -2.20
CA THR A 27 -14.86 5.79 -0.96
C THR A 27 -14.85 4.89 0.28
N LYS A 28 -14.92 3.56 0.06
CA LYS A 28 -14.79 2.52 1.09
C LYS A 28 -13.36 2.27 1.56
N LEU A 29 -12.37 2.94 0.96
CA LEU A 29 -10.99 2.87 1.41
C LEU A 29 -10.86 3.55 2.79
N THR A 30 -10.39 2.81 3.79
CA THR A 30 -10.17 3.33 5.14
C THR A 30 -8.98 4.26 5.16
N LYS A 31 -8.88 5.09 6.21
CA LYS A 31 -7.74 6.00 6.39
C LYS A 31 -6.41 5.24 6.44
N ASP A 32 -6.36 4.11 7.15
CA ASP A 32 -5.13 3.32 7.29
C ASP A 32 -4.69 2.72 5.97
N ALA A 33 -5.63 2.17 5.19
CA ALA A 33 -5.33 1.63 3.86
C ALA A 33 -4.86 2.73 2.90
N TYR A 34 -5.51 3.90 2.96
CA TYR A 34 -5.10 5.07 2.19
C TYR A 34 -3.67 5.54 2.53
N ILE A 35 -3.35 5.68 3.82
CA ILE A 35 -2.01 6.08 4.28
C ILE A 35 -0.97 5.04 3.83
N HIS A 36 -1.28 3.76 4.00
CA HIS A 36 -0.37 2.70 3.58
C HIS A 36 -0.05 2.78 2.08
N ILE A 37 -1.06 2.82 1.22
CA ILE A 37 -0.92 2.86 -0.24
C ILE A 37 -0.10 4.10 -0.65
N THR A 38 -0.41 5.27 -0.09
CA THR A 38 0.26 6.53 -0.43
C THR A 38 1.70 6.64 0.06
N LEU A 39 2.07 5.95 1.14
CA LEU A 39 3.44 5.97 1.67
C LEU A 39 4.32 4.84 1.14
N HIS A 40 3.73 3.70 0.76
CA HIS A 40 4.49 2.46 0.54
C HIS A 40 4.30 1.81 -0.84
N MET A 41 3.36 2.27 -1.67
CA MET A 41 3.06 1.65 -2.97
C MET A 41 3.26 2.59 -4.17
N GLY A 42 4.19 3.55 -4.05
CA GLY A 42 4.56 4.41 -5.18
C GLY A 42 3.45 5.34 -5.68
N PHE A 43 2.45 5.64 -4.85
CA PHE A 43 1.46 6.68 -5.10
C PHE A 43 1.99 8.04 -4.65
N ILE A 44 1.59 9.11 -5.33
CA ILE A 44 2.03 10.46 -5.00
C ILE A 44 1.35 10.90 -3.69
N ALA A 45 2.14 11.21 -2.67
CA ALA A 45 1.70 11.50 -1.30
C ALA A 45 0.92 12.82 -1.12
N HIS A 46 0.66 13.59 -2.18
CA HIS A 46 0.09 14.94 -2.11
C HIS A 46 -1.44 15.00 -2.21
N TYR A 47 -2.13 13.86 -2.29
CA TYR A 47 -3.59 13.85 -2.33
C TYR A 47 -4.19 13.87 -0.90
N SER A 48 -5.44 14.31 -0.79
CA SER A 48 -6.28 13.96 0.35
C SER A 48 -6.96 12.61 0.04
N ARG A 49 -7.46 11.89 1.06
CA ARG A 49 -8.23 10.65 0.81
C ARG A 49 -9.40 10.88 -0.17
N ALA A 50 -10.08 12.02 -0.04
CA ALA A 50 -11.17 12.38 -0.95
C ALA A 50 -10.68 12.63 -2.37
N GLY A 51 -9.58 13.39 -2.55
CA GLY A 51 -8.98 13.61 -3.87
C GLY A 51 -8.44 12.33 -4.49
N PHE A 52 -7.86 11.44 -3.68
CA PHE A 52 -7.46 10.09 -4.11
C PHE A 52 -8.66 9.31 -4.65
N CYS A 53 -9.77 9.28 -3.90
CA CYS A 53 -10.99 8.58 -4.34
C CYS A 53 -11.58 9.18 -5.62
N ASP A 54 -11.45 10.49 -5.85
CA ASP A 54 -11.90 11.14 -7.08
C ASP A 54 -11.02 10.76 -8.29
N VAL A 55 -9.69 10.78 -8.11
CA VAL A 55 -8.71 10.37 -9.15
C VAL A 55 -8.87 8.91 -9.55
N TYR A 56 -9.23 8.06 -8.59
CA TYR A 56 -9.41 6.62 -8.72
C TYR A 56 -10.89 6.20 -8.59
N LYS A 57 -11.81 7.07 -9.01
CA LYS A 57 -13.24 6.76 -9.11
C LYS A 57 -13.50 5.57 -10.04
N ASP A 58 -12.64 5.42 -11.05
CA ASP A 58 -12.52 4.21 -11.85
C ASP A 58 -11.59 3.24 -11.11
N THR A 59 -12.17 2.17 -10.57
CA THR A 59 -11.43 1.19 -9.80
C THR A 59 -10.51 0.31 -10.65
N GLU A 60 -10.69 0.25 -11.97
CA GLU A 60 -9.73 -0.45 -12.83
C GLU A 60 -8.43 0.35 -12.97
N LYS A 61 -8.53 1.68 -13.01
CA LYS A 61 -7.36 2.55 -12.88
C LYS A 61 -6.65 2.36 -11.54
N LEU A 62 -7.40 2.24 -10.44
CA LEU A 62 -6.83 1.94 -9.12
C LEU A 62 -6.13 0.58 -9.14
N ARG A 63 -6.81 -0.47 -9.60
CA ARG A 63 -6.28 -1.83 -9.69
C ARG A 63 -4.97 -1.86 -10.45
N HIS A 64 -4.91 -1.20 -11.60
CA HIS A 64 -3.68 -1.09 -12.38
C HIS A 64 -2.55 -0.45 -11.56
N ARG A 65 -2.80 0.69 -10.90
CA ARG A 65 -1.78 1.38 -10.09
C ARG A 65 -1.37 0.63 -8.81
N LEU A 66 -2.25 -0.20 -8.25
CA LEU A 66 -1.89 -1.09 -7.13
C LEU A 66 -0.88 -2.18 -7.56
N LEU A 67 -0.92 -2.61 -8.82
CA LEU A 67 0.08 -3.53 -9.40
C LEU A 67 1.36 -2.79 -9.79
N THR A 68 1.22 -1.57 -10.29
CA THR A 68 2.32 -0.76 -10.82
C THR A 68 2.73 0.32 -9.82
N SER A 69 2.85 1.58 -10.25
CA SER A 69 3.02 2.76 -9.40
C SER A 69 2.72 4.00 -10.25
N GLU A 70 2.82 5.21 -9.68
CA GLU A 70 2.78 6.44 -10.47
C GLU A 70 4.10 6.71 -11.23
N MET A 71 5.18 5.98 -10.90
CA MET A 71 6.53 6.21 -11.44
C MET A 71 6.98 5.13 -12.44
N SER A 72 6.25 4.03 -12.54
CA SER A 72 6.59 2.84 -13.32
C SER A 72 5.34 2.02 -13.60
N ASP A 73 5.19 1.56 -14.85
CA ASP A 73 4.11 0.64 -15.27
C ASP A 73 4.49 -0.85 -15.08
N SER A 74 5.63 -1.14 -14.47
CA SER A 74 6.03 -2.52 -14.16
C SER A 74 5.15 -3.09 -13.04
N PRO A 75 4.49 -4.25 -13.24
CA PRO A 75 3.63 -4.89 -12.24
C PRO A 75 4.41 -5.52 -11.05
N MET A 76 5.73 -5.36 -11.05
CA MET A 76 6.63 -5.81 -9.98
C MET A 76 7.17 -4.66 -9.12
N THR A 77 6.90 -3.39 -9.47
CA THR A 77 7.49 -2.25 -8.77
C THR A 77 7.16 -2.26 -7.28
N ASN A 78 5.88 -2.43 -6.92
CA ASN A 78 5.48 -2.43 -5.51
C ASN A 78 5.99 -3.62 -4.70
N ASP A 79 6.14 -4.80 -5.32
CA ASP A 79 6.75 -5.98 -4.69
C ASP A 79 8.25 -5.72 -4.43
N TYR A 80 8.97 -5.20 -5.42
CA TYR A 80 10.40 -4.91 -5.31
C TYR A 80 10.72 -3.83 -4.26
N ASP A 81 9.91 -2.76 -4.25
CA ASP A 81 10.05 -1.65 -3.30
C ASP A 81 9.70 -2.09 -1.88
N ALA A 82 8.71 -2.97 -1.72
CA ALA A 82 8.39 -3.58 -0.43
C ALA A 82 9.59 -4.35 0.13
N ASP A 83 10.21 -5.22 -0.68
CA ASP A 83 11.33 -6.05 -0.26
C ASP A 83 12.53 -5.22 0.25
N ARG A 84 12.64 -3.94 -0.13
CA ARG A 84 13.68 -3.05 0.38
C ARG A 84 13.64 -2.89 1.91
N TYR A 85 12.47 -2.95 2.53
CA TYR A 85 12.30 -2.85 3.98
C TYR A 85 12.99 -4.02 4.72
N MET A 86 13.05 -5.20 4.08
CA MET A 86 13.69 -6.40 4.65
C MET A 86 15.11 -6.64 4.11
N ARG A 87 15.45 -6.17 2.90
CA ARG A 87 16.80 -6.32 2.32
C ARG A 87 17.80 -5.28 2.79
N ASN A 88 17.36 -4.09 3.18
CA ASN A 88 18.25 -3.01 3.61
C ASN A 88 18.24 -2.87 5.15
N PRO A 89 19.35 -3.19 5.85
CA PRO A 89 19.44 -3.14 7.31
C PRO A 89 19.13 -1.77 7.92
N TRP A 90 19.27 -0.69 7.15
CA TRP A 90 18.93 0.65 7.63
C TRP A 90 17.44 0.77 7.99
N PHE A 91 16.53 0.17 7.21
CA PHE A 91 15.09 0.23 7.50
C PHE A 91 14.74 -0.51 8.80
N GLN A 92 15.25 -1.73 8.99
CA GLN A 92 15.01 -2.49 10.22
C GLN A 92 15.54 -1.79 11.46
N ARG A 93 16.70 -1.11 11.34
CA ARG A 93 17.26 -0.32 12.44
C ARG A 93 16.45 0.96 12.73
N GLU A 94 15.94 1.66 11.72
CA GLU A 94 15.19 2.91 11.91
C GLU A 94 13.74 2.67 12.34
N TYR A 95 13.10 1.62 11.84
CA TYR A 95 11.66 1.39 12.00
C TYR A 95 11.31 0.16 12.84
N GLY A 96 12.24 -0.79 13.00
CA GLY A 96 11.99 -2.08 13.63
C GLY A 96 11.55 -3.16 12.65
N THR A 97 12.02 -4.39 12.89
CA THR A 97 11.76 -5.54 11.99
C THR A 97 10.28 -5.87 11.84
N GLU A 98 9.51 -5.83 12.93
CA GLU A 98 8.07 -6.13 12.89
C GLU A 98 7.30 -5.14 12.01
N TYR A 99 7.64 -3.84 12.11
CA TYR A 99 7.06 -2.81 11.25
C TYR A 99 7.42 -3.07 9.78
N CYS A 100 8.71 -3.26 9.49
CA CYS A 100 9.18 -3.53 8.13
C CYS A 100 8.49 -4.74 7.51
N GLN A 101 8.34 -5.83 8.27
CA GLN A 101 7.62 -7.02 7.80
C GLN A 101 6.15 -6.72 7.53
N SER A 102 5.48 -5.96 8.42
CA SER A 102 4.07 -5.61 8.20
C SER A 102 3.83 -4.76 6.94
N VAL A 103 4.80 -3.92 6.55
CA VAL A 103 4.76 -3.17 5.27
C VAL A 103 4.85 -4.12 4.09
N VAL A 104 5.79 -5.08 4.14
CA VAL A 104 5.94 -6.10 3.09
C VAL A 104 4.67 -6.92 2.92
N ASP A 105 4.12 -7.42 4.03
CA ASP A 105 2.91 -8.24 4.03
C ASP A 105 1.71 -7.47 3.45
N CYS A 106 1.59 -6.18 3.76
CA CYS A 106 0.55 -5.32 3.17
C CYS A 106 0.73 -5.15 1.66
N ASN A 107 1.92 -4.74 1.19
CA ASN A 107 2.17 -4.53 -0.24
C ASN A 107 1.88 -5.80 -1.05
N GLN A 108 2.45 -6.94 -0.64
CA GLN A 108 2.28 -8.22 -1.33
C GLN A 108 0.83 -8.68 -1.30
N GLY A 109 0.14 -8.54 -0.16
CA GLY A 109 -1.27 -8.87 -0.04
C GLY A 109 -2.17 -8.00 -0.92
N ILE A 110 -1.88 -6.69 -1.03
CA ILE A 110 -2.62 -5.77 -1.91
C ILE A 110 -2.39 -6.13 -3.37
N VAL A 111 -1.15 -6.37 -3.78
CA VAL A 111 -0.81 -6.79 -5.14
C VAL A 111 -1.54 -8.09 -5.51
N GLN A 112 -1.58 -9.07 -4.59
CA GLN A 112 -2.33 -10.31 -4.81
C GLN A 112 -3.83 -10.07 -4.96
N LEU A 113 -4.43 -9.18 -4.16
CA LEU A 113 -5.84 -8.79 -4.31
C LEU A 113 -6.12 -8.12 -5.65
N ALA A 114 -5.19 -7.29 -6.15
CA ALA A 114 -5.36 -6.58 -7.42
C ALA A 114 -5.21 -7.49 -8.65
N ARG A 115 -4.49 -8.61 -8.55
CA ARG A 115 -4.34 -9.62 -9.61
C ARG A 115 -5.58 -10.51 -9.81
N ASN A 116 -6.45 -10.62 -8.80
CA ASN A 116 -7.66 -11.44 -8.79
C ASN A 116 -8.93 -10.63 -9.12
#